data_AF-A0A2N2SKG8-F1
#
_entry.id   AF-A0A2N2SKG8-F1
#
_cell.length_a   1.000
_cell.length_b   1.000
_cell.length_c   1.000
_cell.angle_alpha   90.00
_cell.angle_beta   90.00
_cell.angle_gamma   90.00
#
_symmetry.space_group_name_H-M   'P 1'
#
loop_
_entity.id
_entity.type
_entity.pdbx_description
1 polymer ?
#
loop_
_entity_poly.entity_id
_entity_poly.type
_entity_poly.pdbx_seq_one_letter_code
_entity_poly.pdbx_strand_id
1 'polypeptide(L)'
;MDTLTHALSGALAGRLLAPRASGTAVRPVLPVWQAVVAGAAAAAFPDLDFVLGYVSELTYLRGHRGVTHSLLLLPLWALLVSLLMAGVF
;
A
#
# COMPACT_ATOMS: atom_id res chain seq x y z
N MET A 1 5.15 -13.69 -5.17
CA MET A 1 4.77 -12.49 -5.97
C MET A 1 6.02 -11.67 -6.25
N ASP A 2 5.98 -10.81 -7.26
CA ASP A 2 7.04 -9.82 -7.50
C ASP A 2 6.73 -8.52 -6.73
N THR A 3 7.04 -8.54 -5.43
CA THR A 3 6.76 -7.42 -4.51
C THR A 3 7.49 -6.15 -4.92
N LEU A 4 8.65 -6.28 -5.58
CA LEU A 4 9.38 -5.13 -6.09
C LEU A 4 8.58 -4.42 -7.17
N THR A 5 8.07 -5.14 -8.16
CA THR A 5 7.25 -4.54 -9.22
C THR A 5 5.95 -3.95 -8.68
N HIS A 6 5.31 -4.59 -7.69
CA HIS A 6 4.14 -4.01 -7.01
C HIS A 6 4.48 -2.69 -6.31
N ALA A 7 5.53 -2.67 -5.50
CA ALA A 7 5.97 -1.47 -4.78
C ALA A 7 6.33 -0.34 -5.75
N LEU A 8 7.04 -0.63 -6.84
CA LEU A 8 7.41 0.36 -7.86
C LEU A 8 6.18 0.89 -8.60
N SER A 9 5.23 0.02 -8.95
CA SER A 9 3.96 0.44 -9.59
C SER A 9 3.14 1.33 -8.66
N GLY A 10 3.06 0.98 -7.38
CA GLY A 10 2.42 1.80 -6.35
C GLY A 10 3.11 3.14 -6.11
N ALA A 11 4.44 3.16 -6.11
CA ALA A 11 5.24 4.38 -6.00
C ALA A 11 4.94 5.36 -7.15
N LEU A 12 4.86 4.84 -8.39
CA LEU A 12 4.50 5.64 -9.56
C LEU A 12 3.07 6.18 -9.48
N ALA A 13 2.11 5.35 -9.06
CA ALA A 13 0.74 5.79 -8.82
C ALA A 13 0.68 6.87 -7.72
N GLY A 14 1.40 6.70 -6.62
CA GLY A 14 1.53 7.69 -5.55
C GLY A 14 2.10 9.01 -6.04
N ARG A 15 3.14 8.98 -6.89
CA ARG A 15 3.70 10.17 -7.54
C ARG A 15 2.67 10.87 -8.45
N LEU A 16 1.89 10.10 -9.20
CA LEU A 16 0.86 10.62 -10.11
C LEU A 16 -0.25 11.33 -9.34
N LEU A 17 -0.65 10.78 -8.19
CA LEU A 17 -1.73 11.30 -7.34
C LEU A 17 -1.29 12.40 -6.37
N ALA A 18 0.02 12.64 -6.24
CA ALA A 18 0.55 13.62 -5.30
C ALA A 18 -0.01 15.04 -5.58
N PRO A 19 -0.52 15.75 -4.55
CA PRO A 19 -1.03 17.10 -4.73
C PRO A 19 0.04 18.05 -5.25
N ARG A 20 -0.30 18.88 -6.25
CA ARG A 20 0.55 19.99 -6.68
C ARG A 20 0.19 21.22 -5.86
N ALA A 21 1.21 21.96 -5.41
CA ALA A 21 1.00 23.23 -4.75
C ALA A 21 0.33 24.21 -5.73
N SER A 22 -0.95 24.48 -5.52
CA SER A 22 -1.63 25.63 -6.13
C SER A 22 -1.44 26.83 -5.23
N GLY A 23 -1.05 27.98 -5.80
CA GLY A 23 -0.70 29.20 -5.07
C GLY A 23 -1.80 29.83 -4.19
N THR A 24 -2.97 29.19 -4.09
CA THR A 24 -4.13 29.62 -3.29
C THR A 24 -4.45 28.69 -2.12
N ALA A 25 -3.68 27.63 -1.89
CA ALA A 25 -3.98 26.64 -0.85
C ALA A 25 -3.58 27.11 0.56
N VAL A 26 -4.56 27.22 1.46
CA VAL A 26 -4.39 27.53 2.90
C VAL A 26 -3.93 26.31 3.71
N ARG A 27 -4.02 25.10 3.14
CA ARG A 27 -3.62 23.84 3.80
C ARG A 27 -2.20 23.43 3.43
N PRO A 28 -1.44 22.81 4.36
CA PRO A 28 -0.16 22.22 4.05
C PRO A 28 -0.32 21.17 2.95
N VAL A 29 0.48 21.31 1.90
CA VAL A 29 0.51 20.37 0.77
C VAL A 29 1.27 19.14 1.22
N LEU A 30 0.67 17.95 1.05
CA LEU A 30 1.32 16.68 1.34
C LEU A 30 2.66 16.59 0.58
N PRO A 31 3.81 16.41 1.25
CA PRO A 31 5.08 16.15 0.60
C PRO A 31 4.99 14.99 -0.38
N VAL A 32 5.50 15.17 -1.61
CA VAL A 32 5.34 14.16 -2.66
C VAL A 32 5.96 12.82 -2.28
N TRP A 33 7.05 12.81 -1.53
CA TRP A 33 7.68 11.57 -1.09
C TRP A 33 6.76 10.74 -0.17
N GLN A 34 5.88 11.39 0.63
CA GLN A 34 4.90 10.68 1.46
C GLN A 34 3.86 9.98 0.59
N ALA A 35 3.37 10.64 -0.47
CA ALA A 35 2.47 10.03 -1.44
C ALA A 35 3.11 8.83 -2.15
N VAL A 36 4.39 8.94 -2.52
CA VAL A 36 5.16 7.87 -3.15
C VAL A 36 5.34 6.68 -2.20
N VAL A 37 5.75 6.92 -0.96
CA VAL A 37 5.94 5.86 0.05
C VAL A 37 4.60 5.19 0.39
N ALA A 38 3.54 5.97 0.59
CA ALA A 38 2.21 5.42 0.85
C ALA A 38 1.69 4.57 -0.32
N GLY A 39 1.87 5.03 -1.56
CA GLY A 39 1.52 4.26 -2.75
C GLY A 39 2.29 2.96 -2.87
N ALA A 40 3.61 2.99 -2.63
CA ALA A 40 4.45 1.80 -2.63
C ALA A 40 4.02 0.79 -1.55
N ALA A 41 3.78 1.26 -0.33
CA ALA A 41 3.33 0.43 0.78
C ALA A 41 1.95 -0.19 0.51
N ALA A 42 1.01 0.59 -0.01
CA ALA A 42 -0.33 0.11 -0.35
C ALA A 42 -0.31 -0.97 -1.44
N ALA A 43 0.53 -0.83 -2.47
CA ALA A 43 0.64 -1.82 -3.53
C ALA A 43 1.42 -3.08 -3.12
N ALA A 44 2.40 -2.97 -2.20
CA ALA A 44 3.14 -4.11 -1.67
C ALA A 44 2.37 -4.88 -0.58
N PHE A 45 1.39 -4.24 0.09
CA PHE A 45 0.66 -4.81 1.21
C PHE A 45 0.05 -6.21 0.97
N PRO A 46 -0.58 -6.51 -0.19
CA PRO A 46 -1.18 -7.82 -0.42
C PRO A 46 -0.17 -8.99 -0.31
N ASP A 47 1.09 -8.74 -0.66
CA ASP A 47 2.16 -9.75 -0.67
C ASP A 47 2.65 -10.12 0.74
N LEU A 48 2.20 -9.42 1.79
CA LEU A 48 2.49 -9.79 3.19
C LEU A 48 1.92 -11.16 3.59
N ASP A 49 1.11 -11.78 2.72
CA ASP A 49 0.67 -13.17 2.88
C ASP A 49 1.83 -14.18 2.89
N PHE A 50 3.05 -13.80 2.48
CA PHE A 50 4.25 -14.62 2.64
C PHE A 50 4.52 -15.03 4.10
N VAL A 51 4.06 -14.23 5.08
CA VAL A 51 4.19 -14.52 6.51
C VAL A 51 3.48 -15.83 6.89
N LEU A 52 2.44 -16.24 6.15
CA LEU A 52 1.78 -17.53 6.34
C LEU A 52 2.72 -18.73 6.13
N GLY A 53 3.79 -18.53 5.35
CA GLY A 53 4.83 -19.54 5.13
C GLY A 53 5.62 -19.87 6.39
N TYR A 54 5.69 -18.96 7.36
CA TYR A 54 6.28 -19.23 8.66
C TYR A 54 5.44 -20.19 9.52
N VAL A 55 4.14 -20.35 9.21
CA VAL A 55 3.26 -21.32 9.88
C VAL A 55 3.40 -22.69 9.22
N SER A 56 3.13 -22.76 7.91
CA SER A 56 3.44 -23.93 7.09
C SER A 56 3.34 -23.59 5.60
N GLU A 57 3.99 -24.38 4.76
CA GLU A 57 3.88 -24.26 3.31
C GLU A 57 2.43 -24.45 2.83
N LEU A 58 1.69 -25.40 3.41
CA LEU A 58 0.29 -25.63 3.06
C LEU A 58 -0.61 -24.45 3.46
N THR A 59 -0.33 -23.80 4.60
CA THR A 59 -1.03 -22.59 5.04
C THR A 59 -0.79 -21.44 4.07
N TYR A 60 0.47 -21.24 3.65
CA TYR A 60 0.82 -20.26 2.63
C TYR A 60 0.09 -20.56 1.32
N LEU A 61 0.19 -21.77 0.77
CA LEU A 61 -0.45 -22.10 -0.51
C LEU A 61 -1.97 -21.94 -0.48
N ARG A 62 -2.63 -22.23 0.65
CA ARG A 62 -4.08 -22.03 0.81
C ARG A 62 -4.48 -20.57 1.00
N GLY A 63 -3.64 -19.79 1.67
CA GLY A 63 -3.90 -18.38 1.96
C GLY A 63 -3.36 -17.41 0.90
N HIS A 64 -2.46 -17.88 0.04
CA HIS A 64 -1.80 -17.08 -0.98
C HIS A 64 -2.84 -16.56 -1.95
N ARG A 65 -2.87 -15.24 -2.18
CA ARG A 65 -3.91 -14.57 -2.98
C ARG A 65 -5.32 -14.70 -2.40
N GLY A 66 -5.43 -15.01 -1.11
CA GLY A 66 -6.69 -15.06 -0.38
C GLY A 66 -7.09 -13.68 0.13
N VAL A 67 -7.21 -13.56 1.45
CA VAL A 67 -7.79 -12.38 2.13
C VAL A 67 -7.07 -11.07 1.79
N THR A 68 -5.75 -11.08 1.68
CA THR A 68 -4.93 -9.89 1.39
C THR A 68 -5.12 -9.36 -0.04
N HIS A 69 -5.57 -10.20 -0.97
CA HIS A 69 -5.83 -9.88 -2.37
C HIS A 69 -7.33 -9.72 -2.69
N SER A 70 -8.18 -9.75 -1.67
CA SER A 70 -9.63 -9.66 -1.84
C SER A 70 -10.05 -8.26 -2.27
N LEU A 71 -10.68 -8.16 -3.44
CA LEU A 71 -11.27 -6.91 -3.94
C LEU A 71 -12.36 -6.39 -3.00
N LEU A 72 -13.12 -7.30 -2.37
CA LEU A 72 -14.17 -6.94 -1.42
C LEU A 72 -13.60 -6.30 -0.15
N LEU A 73 -12.44 -6.77 0.31
CA LEU A 73 -11.77 -6.23 1.50
C LEU A 73 -10.84 -5.06 1.19
N LEU A 74 -10.68 -4.68 -0.09
CA LEU A 74 -9.82 -3.57 -0.51
C LEU A 74 -10.08 -2.26 0.28
N PRO A 75 -11.32 -1.82 0.55
CA PRO A 75 -11.55 -0.61 1.34
C PRO A 75 -11.03 -0.72 2.78
N LEU A 76 -11.16 -1.90 3.39
CA LEU A 76 -10.66 -2.16 4.75
C LEU A 76 -9.13 -2.11 4.78
N TRP A 77 -8.48 -2.72 3.80
CA TRP A 77 -7.02 -2.70 3.68
C TRP A 77 -6.46 -1.31 3.37
N ALA A 78 -7.11 -0.56 2.48
CA ALA A 78 -6.75 0.82 2.20
C ALA A 78 -6.85 1.70 3.46
N LEU A 79 -7.90 1.54 4.25
CA LEU A 79 -8.06 2.25 5.52
C LEU A 79 -6.95 1.88 6.51
N LEU A 80 -6.65 0.58 6.67
CA LEU A 80 -5.58 0.11 7.54
C LEU A 80 -4.23 0.74 7.16
N VAL A 81 -3.84 0.63 5.89
CA VAL A 81 -2.57 1.20 5.40
C VAL A 81 -2.55 2.72 5.58
N SER A 82 -3.66 3.41 5.29
CA SER A 82 -3.78 4.85 5.49
C SER A 82 -3.56 5.26 6.94
N LEU A 83 -4.15 4.54 7.90
CA LEU A 83 -3.99 4.81 9.33
C LEU A 83 -2.55 4.58 9.80
N LEU A 84 -1.92 3.49 9.32
CA LEU A 84 -0.52 3.22 9.62
C LEU A 84 0.39 4.33 9.08
N MET A 85 0.18 4.76 7.84
CA MET A 85 0.98 5.84 7.24
C MET A 85 0.79 7.17 7.99
N ALA A 86 -0.45 7.52 8.37
CA ALA A 86 -0.75 8.72 9.16
C ALA A 86 -0.17 8.70 10.58
N GLY A 87 0.19 7.52 11.12
CA GLY A 87 0.91 7.40 12.38
C GLY A 87 2.43 7.50 12.24
N VAL A 88 2.96 7.30 11.04
CA VAL A 88 4.41 7.32 10.75
C VAL A 88 4.92 8.74 10.45
N PHE A 89 4.08 9.59 9.86
CA PHE A 89 4.38 10.98 9.53
C PHE A 89 3.20 11.90 9.84
#